data_AF-A0A3E2YPT4-F1
#
_entry.id   AF-A0A3E2YPT4-F1
#
_cell.length_a   1.000
_cell.length_b   1.000
_cell.length_c   1.000
_cell.angle_alpha   90.00
_cell.angle_beta   90.00
_cell.angle_gamma   90.00
#
_symmetry.space_group_name_H-M   'P 1'
#
loop_
_entity.id
_entity.type
_entity.pdbx_description
1 polymer ?
#
loop_
_entity_poly.entity_id
_entity_poly.type
_entity_poly.pdbx_seq_one_letter_code
_entity_poly.pdbx_strand_id
1 'polypeptide(L)'
;MLHLRVIAPADQSSAVTDLLAADPGVTHLVVLPGTARRPKGDLILCDVVRERADNVLHELQQLGIEARGGIAADDVELTVSEAADRAAEAAPGSGADAVVWDEVAAKTGEQTELSATYLVLIVVATMIAGIGVLLDQPILIVGAMVVGPEFGPLAALCVALLRRRPAVIGRSVQALAVGFLAAMLATVLSTWALTLAGLVNRELLLAERPLTDFIWRPDALSWVVGLLAGIAGMLSLTSKKSGSLVGVLISVTTVPAAANVAVAVAYGVWHEAAGSALQLLINLCAIVLAGLATLAAQQAWWWHVARQVRRRADRTRPAGG
;
A
#
# COMPACT_ATOMS: atom_id res chain seq x y z
N MET A 1 -8.64 15.36 7.17
CA MET A 1 -9.95 14.87 7.63
C MET A 1 -10.49 13.91 6.58
N LEU A 2 -11.41 13.03 6.97
CA LEU A 2 -12.17 12.17 6.07
C LEU A 2 -13.61 12.67 6.04
N HIS A 3 -14.18 12.79 4.84
CA HIS A 3 -15.60 13.02 4.64
C HIS A 3 -16.31 11.66 4.63
N LEU A 4 -17.16 11.41 5.62
CA LEU A 4 -17.95 10.20 5.70
C LEU A 4 -19.34 10.43 5.10
N ARG A 5 -19.73 9.51 4.23
CA ARG A 5 -21.08 9.39 3.71
C ARG A 5 -21.68 8.07 4.15
N VAL A 6 -22.67 8.14 5.02
CA VAL A 6 -23.37 6.98 5.57
C VAL A 6 -24.81 6.96 5.08
N ILE A 7 -25.24 5.83 4.53
CA ILE A 7 -26.65 5.54 4.27
C ILE A 7 -27.12 4.58 5.36
N ALA A 8 -27.99 5.05 6.26
CA ALA A 8 -28.49 4.26 7.37
C ALA A 8 -29.97 3.89 7.15
N PRO A 9 -30.38 2.64 7.43
CA PRO A 9 -31.79 2.29 7.53
C PRO A 9 -32.53 3.18 8.53
N ALA A 10 -33.80 3.48 8.29
CA ALA A 10 -34.57 4.40 9.14
C ALA A 10 -34.66 3.95 10.62
N ASP A 11 -34.60 2.63 10.88
CA ASP A 11 -34.57 2.03 12.22
C ASP A 11 -33.24 2.20 12.95
N GLN A 12 -32.16 2.54 12.24
CA GLN A 12 -30.80 2.70 12.79
C GLN A 12 -30.28 4.15 12.70
N SER A 13 -30.96 5.01 11.93
CA SER A 13 -30.55 6.39 11.66
C SER A 13 -30.31 7.24 12.93
N SER A 14 -31.18 7.11 13.93
CA SER A 14 -31.01 7.83 15.21
C SER A 14 -29.76 7.35 15.95
N ALA A 15 -29.54 6.04 16.04
CA ALA A 15 -28.37 5.47 16.71
C ALA A 15 -27.07 5.90 16.04
N VAL A 16 -27.03 5.94 14.70
CA VAL A 16 -25.87 6.43 13.94
C VAL A 16 -25.63 7.92 14.20
N THR A 17 -26.69 8.73 14.19
CA THR A 17 -26.59 10.17 14.41
C THR A 17 -26.08 10.47 15.82
N ASP A 18 -26.62 9.81 16.84
CA ASP A 18 -26.21 9.98 18.23
C ASP A 18 -24.74 9.57 18.43
N LEU A 19 -24.32 8.48 17.80
CA LEU A 19 -22.94 8.02 17.82
C LEU A 19 -21.98 9.05 17.22
N LEU A 20 -22.30 9.55 16.03
CA LEU A 20 -21.49 10.54 15.33
C LEU A 20 -21.47 11.89 16.07
N ALA A 21 -22.59 12.31 16.65
CA ALA A 21 -22.67 13.56 17.42
C ALA A 21 -21.91 13.49 18.75
N ALA A 22 -21.73 12.30 19.32
CA ALA A 22 -21.04 12.11 20.59
C ALA A 22 -19.49 12.06 20.45
N ASP A 23 -18.96 11.81 19.26
CA ASP A 23 -17.51 11.72 19.06
C ASP A 23 -16.88 13.12 18.88
N PRO A 24 -15.90 13.51 19.71
CA PRO A 24 -15.29 14.84 19.64
C PRO A 24 -14.48 15.09 18.36
N GLY A 25 -14.13 14.04 17.61
CA GLY A 25 -13.44 14.16 16.32
C GLY A 25 -14.36 14.29 15.11
N VAL A 26 -15.67 14.29 15.31
CA VAL A 26 -16.67 14.47 14.25
C VAL A 26 -17.12 15.92 14.21
N THR A 27 -17.23 16.47 13.01
CA THR A 27 -17.76 17.81 12.74
C THR A 27 -18.58 17.80 11.45
N HIS A 28 -19.22 18.93 11.13
CA HIS A 28 -20.04 19.11 9.93
C HIS A 28 -21.09 18.00 9.73
N LEU A 29 -21.70 17.53 10.83
CA LEU A 29 -22.73 16.48 10.79
C LEU A 29 -24.01 17.02 10.15
N VAL A 30 -24.45 16.37 9.07
CA VAL A 30 -25.67 16.67 8.33
C VAL A 30 -26.51 15.41 8.20
N VAL A 31 -27.80 15.50 8.51
CA VAL A 31 -28.75 14.40 8.40
C VAL A 31 -29.86 14.77 7.42
N LEU A 32 -30.08 13.92 6.42
CA LEU A 32 -31.06 14.09 5.36
C LEU A 32 -32.05 12.90 5.34
N PRO A 33 -33.15 12.99 6.12
CA PRO A 33 -34.07 11.88 6.31
C PRO A 33 -34.78 11.44 5.02
N GLY A 34 -34.91 10.13 4.80
CA GLY A 34 -35.66 9.52 3.70
C GLY A 34 -35.13 9.83 2.29
N THR A 35 -33.92 10.35 2.18
CA THR A 35 -33.34 10.81 0.91
C THR A 35 -32.76 9.66 0.10
N ALA A 36 -32.16 8.66 0.76
CA ALA A 36 -31.54 7.52 0.09
C ALA A 36 -32.60 6.57 -0.46
N ARG A 37 -32.44 6.16 -1.73
CA ARG A 37 -33.39 5.30 -2.44
C ARG A 37 -32.95 3.85 -2.51
N ARG A 38 -31.66 3.60 -2.76
CA ARG A 38 -31.04 2.27 -2.83
C ARG A 38 -29.60 2.34 -2.33
N PRO A 39 -29.28 1.79 -1.15
CA PRO A 39 -30.22 1.27 -0.15
C PRO A 39 -31.21 2.36 0.35
N LYS A 40 -32.40 1.96 0.77
CA LYS A 40 -33.45 2.90 1.24
C LYS A 40 -33.16 3.31 2.68
N GLY A 41 -33.16 4.61 2.95
CA GLY A 41 -32.91 5.13 4.29
C GLY A 41 -32.57 6.61 4.31
N ASP A 42 -31.85 6.99 5.36
CA ASP A 42 -31.40 8.37 5.60
C ASP A 42 -29.96 8.53 5.12
N LEU A 43 -29.65 9.72 4.60
CA LEU A 43 -28.28 10.07 4.22
C LEU A 43 -27.68 10.92 5.35
N ILE A 44 -26.59 10.44 5.93
CA ILE A 44 -25.85 11.09 7.01
C ILE A 44 -24.46 11.41 6.47
N LEU A 45 -24.07 12.68 6.55
CA LEU A 45 -22.76 13.18 6.11
C LEU A 45 -22.05 13.77 7.32
N CYS A 46 -20.75 13.55 7.45
CA CYS A 46 -19.94 14.27 8.43
C CYS A 46 -18.48 14.29 8.02
N ASP A 47 -17.69 15.17 8.63
CA ASP A 47 -16.25 15.16 8.50
C ASP A 47 -15.62 14.67 9.80
N VAL A 48 -14.66 13.77 9.70
CA VAL A 48 -13.99 13.13 10.83
C VAL A 48 -12.50 13.37 10.75
N VAL A 49 -11.89 13.75 11.86
CA VAL A 49 -10.43 13.82 11.98
C VAL A 49 -9.83 12.41 11.85
N ARG A 50 -8.69 12.28 11.16
CA ARG A 50 -8.16 10.95 10.78
C ARG A 50 -7.84 10.09 12.02
N GLU A 51 -7.50 10.75 13.11
CA GLU A 51 -7.20 10.19 14.43
C GLU A 51 -8.38 9.46 15.08
N ARG A 52 -9.61 9.85 14.73
CA ARG A 52 -10.85 9.25 15.23
C ARG A 52 -11.54 8.38 14.18
N ALA A 53 -11.21 8.53 12.91
CA ALA A 53 -11.87 7.83 11.81
C ALA A 53 -11.89 6.30 11.97
N ASP A 54 -10.79 5.67 12.39
CA ASP A 54 -10.76 4.20 12.60
C ASP A 54 -11.75 3.74 13.68
N ASN A 55 -11.86 4.49 14.78
CA ASN A 55 -12.82 4.20 15.84
C ASN A 55 -14.26 4.41 15.36
N VAL A 56 -14.53 5.52 14.68
CA VAL A 56 -15.86 5.86 14.15
C VAL A 56 -16.31 4.81 13.14
N LEU A 57 -15.45 4.43 12.19
CA LEU A 57 -15.76 3.37 11.21
C LEU A 57 -16.01 2.04 11.90
N HIS A 58 -15.20 1.67 12.89
CA HIS A 58 -15.38 0.44 13.64
C HIS A 58 -16.72 0.41 14.41
N GLU A 59 -17.11 1.52 15.04
CA GLU A 59 -18.37 1.64 15.74
C GLU A 59 -19.58 1.59 14.78
N LEU A 60 -19.48 2.22 13.62
CA LEU A 60 -20.50 2.10 12.56
C LEU A 60 -20.63 0.66 12.03
N GLN A 61 -19.51 -0.06 11.90
CA GLN A 61 -19.50 -1.48 11.54
C GLN A 61 -20.12 -2.37 12.64
N GLN A 62 -19.91 -2.05 13.92
CA GLN A 62 -20.55 -2.78 15.02
C GLN A 62 -22.08 -2.63 15.02
N LEU A 63 -22.60 -1.52 14.48
CA LEU A 63 -24.04 -1.32 14.24
C LEU A 63 -24.56 -2.10 13.02
N GLY A 64 -23.67 -2.68 12.20
CA GLY A 64 -24.02 -3.48 11.03
C GLY A 64 -24.55 -2.67 9.86
N ILE A 65 -24.16 -1.40 9.75
CA ILE A 65 -24.65 -0.48 8.71
C ILE A 65 -24.27 -0.96 7.31
N GLU A 66 -23.12 -1.60 7.15
CA GLU A 66 -22.64 -2.15 5.88
C GLU A 66 -23.54 -3.25 5.30
N ALA A 67 -24.35 -3.92 6.13
CA ALA A 67 -25.20 -5.03 5.67
C ALA A 67 -26.50 -4.56 5.00
N ARG A 68 -27.07 -3.42 5.44
CA ARG A 68 -28.39 -2.91 4.97
C ARG A 68 -28.34 -1.47 4.46
N GLY A 69 -27.21 -0.81 4.64
CA GLY A 69 -26.96 0.58 4.29
C GLY A 69 -25.69 0.70 3.46
N GLY A 70 -24.88 1.71 3.75
CA GLY A 70 -23.57 1.88 3.13
C GLY A 70 -22.73 2.91 3.85
N ILE A 71 -21.41 2.73 3.81
CA ILE A 71 -20.43 3.67 4.34
C ILE A 71 -19.44 3.94 3.22
N ALA A 72 -19.22 5.21 2.91
CA ALA A 72 -18.17 5.67 2.02
C ALA A 72 -17.36 6.76 2.75
N ALA A 73 -16.07 6.83 2.44
CA ALA A 73 -15.15 7.77 3.05
C ALA A 73 -14.22 8.35 1.98
N ASP A 74 -14.09 9.67 1.94
CA ASP A 74 -13.20 10.38 1.01
C ASP A 74 -12.23 11.28 1.79
N ASP A 75 -11.02 11.50 1.27
CA ASP A 75 -10.09 12.47 1.87
C ASP A 75 -10.51 13.91 1.57
N VAL A 76 -10.59 14.73 2.61
CA VAL A 76 -10.77 16.18 2.45
C VAL A 76 -9.39 16.82 2.28
N GLU A 77 -9.15 17.38 1.09
CA GLU A 77 -7.88 18.04 0.74
C GLU A 77 -7.70 19.36 1.50
N LEU A 78 -8.78 20.14 1.62
CA LEU A 78 -8.80 21.44 2.28
C LEU A 78 -10.08 21.60 3.10
N THR A 79 -9.92 22.00 4.36
CA THR A 79 -11.02 22.39 5.23
C THR A 79 -10.67 23.72 5.88
N VAL A 80 -11.60 24.67 5.87
CA VAL A 80 -11.47 25.95 6.57
C VAL A 80 -12.66 26.07 7.53
N SER A 81 -12.47 25.67 8.78
CA SER A 81 -13.54 25.63 9.78
C SER A 81 -12.98 25.57 11.20
N GLU A 82 -13.38 26.50 12.06
CA GLU A 82 -13.04 26.45 13.49
C GLU A 82 -13.56 25.18 14.16
N ALA A 83 -14.70 24.64 13.71
CA ALA A 83 -15.24 23.41 14.26
C ALA A 83 -14.35 22.21 13.90
N ALA A 84 -13.74 22.21 12.72
CA ALA A 84 -12.74 21.22 12.32
C ALA A 84 -11.45 21.37 13.13
N ASP A 85 -10.99 22.61 13.35
CA ASP A 85 -9.79 22.88 14.16
C ASP A 85 -9.98 22.39 15.60
N ARG A 86 -11.13 22.71 16.22
CA ARG A 86 -11.47 22.20 17.56
C ARG A 86 -11.55 20.68 17.61
N ALA A 87 -12.11 20.03 16.59
CA ALA A 87 -12.16 18.57 16.52
C ALA A 87 -10.75 17.95 16.42
N ALA A 88 -9.83 18.60 15.69
CA ALA A 88 -8.44 18.17 15.59
C ALA A 88 -7.69 18.36 16.91
N GLU A 89 -7.90 19.48 17.61
CA GLU A 89 -7.31 19.72 18.94
C GLU A 89 -7.83 18.75 20.01
N ALA A 90 -9.11 18.36 19.92
CA ALA A 90 -9.72 17.39 20.82
C ALA A 90 -9.26 15.95 20.55
N ALA A 91 -8.71 15.68 19.37
CA ALA A 91 -8.21 14.38 18.99
C ALA A 91 -6.71 14.24 19.28
N PRO A 92 -6.29 13.20 20.03
CA PRO A 92 -4.90 13.00 20.37
C PRO A 92 -4.12 12.43 19.18
N GLY A 93 -3.00 13.07 18.84
CA GLY A 93 -2.07 12.59 17.81
C GLY A 93 -1.84 13.61 16.71
N SER A 94 -1.27 13.16 15.59
CA SER A 94 -1.19 13.94 14.36
C SER A 94 -1.92 13.21 13.24
N GLY A 95 -2.80 13.91 12.53
CA GLY A 95 -3.55 13.33 11.41
C GLY A 95 -2.66 12.86 10.26
N ALA A 96 -1.41 13.33 10.19
CA ALA A 96 -0.42 12.86 9.22
C ALA A 96 0.06 11.42 9.52
N ASP A 97 0.05 11.04 10.79
CA ASP A 97 0.47 9.73 11.29
C ASP A 97 -0.72 8.81 11.56
N ALA A 98 -1.94 9.27 11.22
CA ALA A 98 -3.18 8.58 11.43
C ALA A 98 -3.45 7.47 10.43
N VAL A 99 -3.42 6.24 10.96
CA VAL A 99 -3.67 5.02 10.20
C VAL A 99 -5.15 4.66 10.27
N VAL A 100 -5.84 4.76 9.14
CA VAL A 100 -7.23 4.32 8.97
C VAL A 100 -7.21 2.97 8.30
N TRP A 101 -7.50 1.89 9.06
CA TRP A 101 -7.22 0.54 8.57
C TRP A 101 -8.11 0.11 7.41
N ASP A 102 -9.35 0.60 7.37
CA ASP A 102 -10.26 0.36 6.25
C ASP A 102 -9.78 1.05 4.96
N GLU A 103 -9.19 2.25 5.07
CA GLU A 103 -8.58 2.95 3.93
C GLU A 103 -7.36 2.17 3.41
N VAL A 104 -6.49 1.72 4.32
CA VAL A 104 -5.33 0.88 3.98
C VAL A 104 -5.78 -0.41 3.30
N ALA A 105 -6.82 -1.07 3.83
CA ALA A 105 -7.36 -2.31 3.28
C ALA A 105 -8.01 -2.11 1.90
N ALA A 106 -8.72 -0.99 1.68
CA ALA A 106 -9.30 -0.65 0.39
C ALA A 106 -8.20 -0.39 -0.66
N LYS A 107 -7.21 0.47 -0.33
CA LYS A 107 -6.06 0.76 -1.19
C LYS A 107 -5.29 -0.50 -1.57
N THR A 108 -5.06 -1.39 -0.61
CA THR A 108 -4.36 -2.66 -0.88
C THR A 108 -5.23 -3.67 -1.62
N GLY A 109 -6.54 -3.72 -1.38
CA GLY A 109 -7.47 -4.60 -2.06
C GLY A 109 -7.53 -4.34 -3.57
N GLU A 110 -7.76 -3.10 -3.98
CA GLU A 110 -7.76 -2.68 -5.40
C GLU A 110 -6.42 -2.98 -6.09
N GLN A 111 -5.33 -2.86 -5.33
CA GLN A 111 -3.97 -3.08 -5.82
C GLN A 111 -3.56 -4.56 -5.92
N THR A 112 -4.38 -5.51 -5.47
CA THR A 112 -4.11 -6.96 -5.60
C THR A 112 -4.67 -7.63 -6.84
N GLU A 113 -5.50 -6.91 -7.61
CA GLU A 113 -6.12 -7.52 -8.78
C GLU A 113 -5.11 -7.71 -9.92
N LEU A 114 -5.02 -8.95 -10.41
CA LEU A 114 -4.31 -9.33 -11.64
C LEU A 114 -5.02 -8.73 -12.86
N SER A 115 -4.89 -7.41 -13.02
CA SER A 115 -5.46 -6.67 -14.14
C SER A 115 -4.56 -6.74 -15.37
N ALA A 116 -5.13 -6.52 -16.54
CA ALA A 116 -4.36 -6.38 -17.78
C ALA A 116 -3.35 -5.22 -17.68
N THR A 117 -3.75 -4.10 -17.05
CA THR A 117 -2.86 -2.95 -16.84
C THR A 117 -1.66 -3.31 -15.96
N TYR A 118 -1.88 -4.04 -14.87
CA TYR A 118 -0.80 -4.54 -14.01
C TYR A 118 0.20 -5.38 -14.81
N LEU A 119 -0.29 -6.35 -15.60
CA LEU A 119 0.55 -7.22 -16.43
C LEU A 119 1.34 -6.45 -17.49
N VAL A 120 0.72 -5.49 -18.16
CA VAL A 120 1.41 -4.66 -19.17
C VAL A 120 2.50 -3.81 -18.52
N LEU A 121 2.20 -3.14 -17.40
CA LEU A 121 3.17 -2.29 -16.71
C LEU A 121 4.37 -3.09 -16.19
N ILE A 122 4.15 -4.24 -15.56
CA ILE A 122 5.26 -5.06 -15.03
C ILE A 122 6.12 -5.66 -16.15
N VAL A 123 5.51 -6.04 -17.29
CA VAL A 123 6.23 -6.48 -18.50
C VAL A 123 7.10 -5.34 -19.03
N VAL A 124 6.52 -4.16 -19.25
CA VAL A 124 7.25 -2.99 -19.77
C VAL A 124 8.39 -2.57 -18.82
N ALA A 125 8.13 -2.50 -17.51
CA ALA A 125 9.14 -2.20 -16.50
C ALA A 125 10.31 -3.19 -16.57
N THR A 126 10.02 -4.49 -16.62
CA THR A 126 11.06 -5.54 -16.66
C THR A 126 11.85 -5.50 -17.96
N MET A 127 11.20 -5.22 -19.10
CA MET A 127 11.89 -5.05 -20.38
C MET A 127 12.82 -3.84 -20.39
N ILE A 128 12.37 -2.69 -19.87
CA ILE A 128 13.20 -1.47 -19.74
C ILE A 128 14.40 -1.77 -18.83
N ALA A 129 14.17 -2.44 -17.70
CA ALA A 129 15.25 -2.82 -16.80
C ALA A 129 16.23 -3.80 -17.46
N GLY A 130 15.75 -4.75 -18.27
CA GLY A 130 16.61 -5.70 -18.98
C GLY A 130 17.52 -5.02 -20.00
N ILE A 131 17.00 -4.03 -20.72
CA ILE A 131 17.81 -3.17 -21.60
C ILE A 131 18.80 -2.33 -20.76
N GLY A 132 18.35 -1.77 -19.64
CA GLY A 132 19.21 -1.01 -18.72
C GLY A 132 20.38 -1.83 -18.19
N VAL A 133 20.14 -3.10 -17.87
CA VAL A 133 21.18 -4.06 -17.44
C VAL A 133 22.18 -4.32 -18.55
N LEU A 134 21.71 -4.57 -19.77
CA LEU A 134 22.58 -4.86 -20.92
C LEU A 134 23.45 -3.66 -21.33
N LEU A 135 22.94 -2.44 -21.12
CA LEU A 135 23.65 -1.21 -21.48
C LEU A 135 24.42 -0.57 -20.32
N ASP A 136 24.41 -1.20 -19.14
CA ASP A 136 24.95 -0.65 -17.88
C ASP A 136 24.44 0.78 -17.60
N GLN A 137 23.12 1.01 -17.75
CA GLN A 137 22.48 2.33 -17.63
C GLN A 137 21.58 2.44 -16.39
N PRO A 138 22.09 2.97 -15.24
CA PRO A 138 21.28 3.16 -14.03
C PRO A 138 20.02 4.00 -14.24
N ILE A 139 20.05 4.95 -15.16
CA ILE A 139 18.90 5.82 -15.46
C ILE A 139 17.72 5.00 -16.00
N LEU A 140 17.98 4.02 -16.88
CA LEU A 140 16.95 3.10 -17.38
C LEU A 140 16.43 2.19 -16.28
N ILE A 141 17.32 1.74 -15.38
CA ILE A 141 16.91 0.96 -14.22
C ILE A 141 15.96 1.78 -13.34
N VAL A 142 16.32 3.03 -12.99
CA VAL A 142 15.46 3.92 -12.20
C VAL A 142 14.13 4.19 -12.91
N GLY A 143 14.15 4.41 -14.23
CA GLY A 143 12.94 4.56 -15.03
C GLY A 143 12.02 3.33 -14.94
N ALA A 144 12.59 2.12 -15.03
CA ALA A 144 11.84 0.87 -14.86
C ALA A 144 11.24 0.73 -13.46
N MET A 145 11.99 1.11 -12.41
CA MET A 145 11.50 1.08 -11.02
C MET A 145 10.28 1.98 -10.83
N VAL A 146 10.20 3.12 -11.52
CA VAL A 146 9.04 4.03 -11.44
C VAL A 146 7.78 3.41 -12.08
N VAL A 147 7.97 2.57 -13.10
CA VAL A 147 6.86 1.93 -13.84
C VAL A 147 6.34 0.69 -13.12
N GLY A 148 7.17 0.04 -12.30
CA GLY A 148 6.87 -1.22 -11.59
C GLY A 148 5.60 -1.14 -10.70
N PRO A 149 4.56 -1.96 -10.97
CA PRO A 149 3.32 -1.93 -10.19
C PRO A 149 3.31 -2.93 -9.02
N GLU A 150 4.43 -3.59 -8.69
CA GLU A 150 4.48 -4.68 -7.72
C GLU A 150 4.33 -4.25 -6.26
N PHE A 151 4.47 -2.96 -5.96
CA PHE A 151 4.26 -2.44 -4.61
C PHE A 151 2.87 -2.77 -4.08
N GLY A 152 1.85 -2.66 -4.94
CA GLY A 152 0.46 -2.87 -4.56
C GLY A 152 0.20 -4.26 -3.95
N PRO A 153 0.50 -5.35 -4.68
CA PRO A 153 0.43 -6.70 -4.16
C PRO A 153 1.31 -6.95 -2.92
N LEU A 154 2.51 -6.36 -2.84
CA LEU A 154 3.41 -6.47 -1.69
C LEU A 154 2.82 -5.81 -0.42
N ALA A 155 2.31 -4.59 -0.55
CA ALA A 155 1.65 -3.87 0.52
C ALA A 155 0.45 -4.66 1.06
N ALA A 156 -0.36 -5.21 0.16
CA ALA A 156 -1.49 -6.05 0.51
C ALA A 156 -1.07 -7.34 1.21
N LEU A 157 0.04 -7.95 0.79
CA LEU A 157 0.61 -9.12 1.45
C LEU A 157 0.98 -8.79 2.91
N CYS A 158 1.67 -7.67 3.15
CA CYS A 158 2.02 -7.22 4.50
C CYS A 158 0.77 -7.03 5.39
N VAL A 159 -0.24 -6.32 4.89
CA VAL A 159 -1.49 -6.07 5.62
C VAL A 159 -2.24 -7.37 5.89
N ALA A 160 -2.33 -8.25 4.90
CA ALA A 160 -3.04 -9.52 5.00
C ALA A 160 -2.34 -10.50 5.96
N LEU A 161 -1.02 -10.51 5.99
CA LEU A 161 -0.23 -11.29 6.96
C LEU A 161 -0.47 -10.80 8.39
N LEU A 162 -0.45 -9.48 8.61
CA LEU A 162 -0.72 -8.90 9.94
C LEU A 162 -2.15 -9.18 10.41
N ARG A 163 -3.14 -9.03 9.51
CA ARG A 163 -4.57 -9.23 9.79
C ARG A 163 -5.03 -10.69 9.66
N ARG A 164 -4.12 -11.62 9.35
CA ARG A 164 -4.40 -13.06 9.14
C ARG A 164 -5.54 -13.33 8.14
N ARG A 165 -5.51 -12.69 6.97
CA ARG A 165 -6.50 -12.86 5.88
C ARG A 165 -5.97 -13.79 4.78
N PRO A 166 -6.14 -15.12 4.86
CA PRO A 166 -5.50 -16.09 3.96
C PRO A 166 -5.90 -15.91 2.48
N ALA A 167 -7.14 -15.51 2.22
CA ALA A 167 -7.62 -15.26 0.87
C ALA A 167 -6.85 -14.12 0.16
N VAL A 168 -6.51 -13.05 0.89
CA VAL A 168 -5.74 -11.92 0.35
C VAL A 168 -4.27 -12.30 0.20
N ILE A 169 -3.70 -13.03 1.16
CA ILE A 169 -2.33 -13.57 1.07
C ILE A 169 -2.15 -14.37 -0.23
N GLY A 170 -3.08 -15.30 -0.51
CA GLY A 170 -3.05 -16.11 -1.73
C GLY A 170 -3.11 -15.27 -3.00
N ARG A 171 -4.03 -14.30 -3.07
CA ARG A 171 -4.16 -13.40 -4.23
C ARG A 171 -2.92 -12.52 -4.44
N SER A 172 -2.36 -11.95 -3.37
CA SER A 172 -1.13 -11.14 -3.44
C SER A 172 0.07 -11.94 -3.93
N VAL A 173 0.29 -13.14 -3.39
CA VAL A 173 1.38 -14.03 -3.83
C VAL A 173 1.16 -14.47 -5.27
N GLN A 174 -0.07 -14.81 -5.65
CA GLN A 174 -0.41 -15.16 -7.02
C GLN A 174 -0.16 -13.99 -7.98
N ALA A 175 -0.56 -12.77 -7.63
CA ALA A 175 -0.33 -11.58 -8.44
C ALA A 175 1.16 -11.33 -8.67
N LEU A 176 1.98 -11.38 -7.61
CA LEU A 176 3.43 -11.23 -7.71
C LEU A 176 4.06 -12.34 -8.55
N ALA A 177 3.71 -13.60 -8.29
CA ALA A 177 4.28 -14.74 -9.01
C ALA A 177 3.92 -14.70 -10.49
N VAL A 178 2.64 -14.54 -10.84
CA VAL A 178 2.18 -14.47 -12.23
C VAL A 178 2.74 -13.23 -12.92
N GLY A 179 2.75 -12.08 -12.25
CA GLY A 179 3.30 -10.83 -12.77
C GLY A 179 4.77 -10.95 -13.14
N PHE A 180 5.62 -11.36 -12.20
CA PHE A 180 7.05 -11.52 -12.45
C PHE A 180 7.34 -12.63 -13.47
N LEU A 181 6.65 -13.77 -13.42
CA LEU A 181 6.85 -14.83 -14.41
C LEU A 181 6.47 -14.40 -15.83
N ALA A 182 5.32 -13.73 -15.99
CA ALA A 182 4.90 -13.19 -17.28
C ALA A 182 5.89 -12.14 -17.80
N ALA A 183 6.34 -11.24 -16.92
CA ALA A 183 7.31 -10.21 -17.26
C ALA A 183 8.69 -10.78 -17.64
N MET A 184 9.17 -11.79 -16.91
CA MET A 184 10.44 -12.47 -17.22
C MET A 184 10.33 -13.21 -18.55
N LEU A 185 9.23 -13.93 -18.81
CA LEU A 185 9.00 -14.63 -20.07
C LEU A 185 8.97 -13.65 -21.25
N ALA A 186 8.21 -12.55 -21.13
CA ALA A 186 8.15 -11.51 -22.16
C ALA A 186 9.52 -10.86 -22.38
N THR A 187 10.28 -10.61 -21.31
CA THR A 187 11.65 -10.07 -21.39
C THR A 187 12.58 -11.04 -22.10
N VAL A 188 12.54 -12.35 -21.83
CA VAL A 188 13.33 -13.37 -22.56
C VAL A 188 13.04 -13.31 -24.06
N LEU A 189 11.76 -13.31 -24.44
CA LEU A 189 11.33 -13.23 -25.83
C LEU A 189 11.80 -11.93 -26.49
N SER A 190 11.70 -10.81 -25.77
CA SER A 190 12.19 -9.52 -26.24
C SER A 190 13.71 -9.51 -26.40
N THR A 191 14.47 -10.10 -25.48
CA THR A 191 15.92 -10.20 -25.60
C THR A 191 16.29 -10.96 -26.86
N TRP A 192 15.68 -12.12 -27.12
CA TRP A 192 15.91 -12.86 -28.37
C TRP A 192 15.55 -12.06 -29.62
N ALA A 193 14.41 -11.36 -29.62
CA ALA A 193 14.00 -10.52 -30.74
C ALA A 193 15.02 -9.40 -31.02
N LEU A 194 15.51 -8.73 -29.97
CA LEU A 194 16.54 -7.69 -30.08
C LEU A 194 17.89 -8.27 -30.51
N THR A 195 18.24 -9.48 -30.08
CA THR A 195 19.45 -10.18 -30.55
C THR A 195 19.37 -10.53 -32.03
N LEU A 196 18.23 -11.02 -32.50
CA LEU A 196 17.99 -11.30 -33.92
C LEU A 196 18.05 -10.03 -34.78
N ALA A 197 17.63 -8.89 -34.22
CA ALA A 197 17.75 -7.58 -34.86
C ALA A 197 19.18 -6.99 -34.80
N GLY A 198 20.13 -7.66 -34.13
CA GLY A 198 21.51 -7.19 -33.97
C GLY A 198 21.68 -6.00 -33.00
N LEU A 199 20.65 -5.70 -32.20
CA LEU A 199 20.66 -4.55 -31.27
C LEU A 199 21.35 -4.86 -29.95
N VAL A 200 21.33 -6.12 -29.52
CA VAL A 200 21.95 -6.59 -28.27
C VAL A 200 22.60 -7.95 -28.50
N ASN A 201 23.64 -8.27 -27.74
CA ASN A 201 24.32 -9.56 -27.84
C ASN A 201 24.71 -10.09 -26.45
N ARG A 202 25.22 -11.32 -26.41
CA ARG A 202 25.67 -11.97 -25.18
C ARG A 202 26.90 -11.29 -24.57
N GLU A 203 27.73 -10.66 -25.39
CA GLU A 203 28.97 -9.99 -24.94
C GLU A 203 28.64 -8.78 -24.05
N LEU A 204 27.56 -8.05 -24.33
CA LEU A 204 27.06 -6.96 -23.48
C LEU A 204 26.73 -7.44 -22.05
N LEU A 205 26.21 -8.67 -21.91
CA LEU A 205 25.95 -9.24 -20.59
C LEU A 205 27.25 -9.69 -19.89
N LEU A 206 28.20 -10.24 -20.64
CA LEU A 206 29.46 -10.74 -20.07
C LEU A 206 30.49 -9.64 -19.80
N ALA A 207 30.29 -8.45 -20.36
CA ALA A 207 31.13 -7.29 -20.12
C ALA A 207 31.09 -6.85 -18.64
N GLU A 208 32.14 -6.14 -18.21
CA GLU A 208 32.13 -5.49 -16.91
C GLU A 208 31.02 -4.44 -16.86
N ARG A 209 30.12 -4.58 -15.88
CA ARG A 209 28.96 -3.72 -15.66
C ARG A 209 29.02 -3.06 -14.28
N PRO A 210 30.01 -2.17 -14.02
CA PRO A 210 30.26 -1.63 -12.69
C PRO A 210 29.10 -0.79 -12.14
N LEU A 211 28.26 -0.21 -13.01
CA LEU A 211 27.14 0.62 -12.57
C LEU A 211 25.89 -0.21 -12.22
N THR A 212 25.78 -1.45 -12.70
CA THR A 212 24.63 -2.35 -12.50
C THR A 212 24.98 -3.66 -11.78
N ASP A 213 26.23 -3.83 -11.33
CA ASP A 213 26.73 -5.05 -10.63
C ASP A 213 25.92 -5.40 -9.36
N PHE A 214 25.38 -4.39 -8.68
CA PHE A 214 24.54 -4.53 -7.47
C PHE A 214 23.24 -5.32 -7.71
N ILE A 215 22.82 -5.48 -8.97
CA ILE A 215 21.58 -6.17 -9.34
C ILE A 215 21.72 -7.70 -9.27
N TRP A 216 22.93 -8.23 -9.48
CA TRP A 216 23.16 -9.68 -9.55
C TRP A 216 24.14 -10.19 -8.48
N ARG A 217 24.93 -9.32 -7.86
CA ARG A 217 25.73 -9.66 -6.69
C ARG A 217 24.98 -9.31 -5.41
N PRO A 218 24.48 -10.30 -4.66
CA PRO A 218 23.85 -10.03 -3.37
C PRO A 218 24.87 -9.44 -2.42
N ASP A 219 24.70 -8.16 -2.06
CA ASP A 219 25.49 -7.47 -1.06
C ASP A 219 24.69 -7.31 0.23
N ALA A 220 25.37 -7.32 1.38
CA ALA A 220 24.75 -7.10 2.69
C ALA A 220 24.01 -5.75 2.74
N LEU A 221 24.50 -4.74 2.01
CA LEU A 221 23.85 -3.44 1.91
C LEU A 221 22.55 -3.49 1.11
N SER A 222 22.40 -4.41 0.15
CA SER A 222 21.12 -4.58 -0.57
C SER A 222 19.99 -4.97 0.38
N TRP A 223 20.29 -5.80 1.39
CA TRP A 223 19.32 -6.17 2.42
C TRP A 223 18.90 -4.96 3.26
N VAL A 224 19.86 -4.12 3.64
CA VAL A 224 19.58 -2.87 4.37
C VAL A 224 18.71 -1.93 3.54
N VAL A 225 19.00 -1.78 2.24
CA VAL A 225 18.20 -0.97 1.33
C VAL A 225 16.78 -1.53 1.20
N GLY A 226 16.62 -2.85 1.03
CA GLY A 226 15.30 -3.50 0.98
C GLY A 226 14.50 -3.29 2.27
N LEU A 227 15.16 -3.34 3.43
CA LEU A 227 14.55 -3.05 4.72
C LEU A 227 14.06 -1.59 4.80
N LEU A 228 14.91 -0.63 4.44
CA LEU A 228 14.57 0.80 4.45
C LEU A 228 13.46 1.13 3.44
N ALA A 229 13.51 0.52 2.26
CA ALA A 229 12.47 0.64 1.23
C ALA A 229 11.12 0.09 1.72
N GLY A 230 11.12 -1.05 2.41
CA GLY A 230 9.90 -1.60 3.03
C GLY A 230 9.32 -0.69 4.13
N ILE A 231 10.17 -0.09 4.96
CA ILE A 231 9.75 0.89 5.98
C ILE A 231 9.12 2.12 5.31
N ALA A 232 9.84 2.74 4.37
CA ALA A 232 9.34 3.91 3.63
C ALA A 232 8.04 3.58 2.89
N GLY A 233 7.97 2.36 2.34
CA GLY A 233 6.81 1.72 1.75
C GLY A 233 5.56 1.79 2.58
N MET A 234 5.62 1.13 3.73
CA MET A 234 4.47 1.01 4.61
C MET A 234 4.13 2.31 5.30
N LEU A 235 5.11 3.15 5.62
CA LEU A 235 4.85 4.49 6.15
C LEU A 235 4.09 5.34 5.12
N SER A 236 4.46 5.31 3.84
CA SER A 236 3.71 6.09 2.84
C SER A 236 2.32 5.53 2.56
N LEU A 237 2.12 4.22 2.67
CA LEU A 237 0.78 3.62 2.52
C LEU A 237 -0.17 4.07 3.64
N THR A 238 0.39 4.23 4.85
CA THR A 238 -0.38 4.52 6.06
C THR A 238 -0.50 6.01 6.37
N SER A 239 0.40 6.84 5.81
CA SER A 239 0.35 8.30 5.88
C SER A 239 -0.45 8.92 4.73
N LYS A 240 -0.89 10.17 4.91
CA LYS A 240 -1.56 10.98 3.88
C LYS A 240 -0.63 11.40 2.71
N LYS A 241 0.64 11.02 2.71
CA LYS A 241 1.64 11.48 1.72
C LYS A 241 1.65 10.57 0.49
N SER A 242 1.78 11.18 -0.70
CA SER A 242 1.62 10.56 -2.02
C SER A 242 2.32 9.20 -2.18
N GLY A 243 1.51 8.14 -2.35
CA GLY A 243 1.99 6.77 -2.60
C GLY A 243 2.68 6.55 -3.95
N SER A 244 2.66 7.53 -4.86
CA SER A 244 3.30 7.45 -6.18
C SER A 244 4.84 7.35 -6.11
N LEU A 245 5.48 8.08 -5.19
CA LEU A 245 6.95 8.09 -5.09
C LEU A 245 7.52 6.79 -4.48
N VAL A 246 6.65 5.99 -3.87
CA VAL A 246 7.03 4.86 -3.03
C VAL A 246 7.12 3.55 -3.79
N GLY A 247 6.32 3.40 -4.85
CA GLY A 247 6.53 2.33 -5.83
C GLY A 247 7.97 2.35 -6.34
N VAL A 248 8.49 3.54 -6.67
CA VAL A 248 9.86 3.75 -7.12
C VAL A 248 10.90 3.20 -6.16
N LEU A 249 10.76 3.47 -4.85
CA LEU A 249 11.73 3.08 -3.83
C LEU A 249 11.74 1.57 -3.53
N ILE A 250 10.63 0.89 -3.76
CA ILE A 250 10.47 -0.54 -3.47
C ILE A 250 10.89 -1.37 -4.66
N SER A 251 10.61 -0.86 -5.87
CA SER A 251 11.04 -1.48 -7.11
C SER A 251 12.54 -1.42 -7.33
N VAL A 252 13.30 -0.71 -6.48
CA VAL A 252 14.75 -0.48 -6.60
C VAL A 252 15.54 -1.77 -6.81
N THR A 253 15.08 -2.88 -6.26
CA THR A 253 15.86 -4.12 -6.29
C THR A 253 15.09 -5.33 -6.82
N THR A 254 13.79 -5.22 -7.06
CA THR A 254 12.92 -6.32 -7.50
C THR A 254 12.82 -6.41 -9.01
N VAL A 255 12.33 -5.35 -9.69
CA VAL A 255 12.22 -5.29 -11.15
C VAL A 255 13.58 -5.50 -11.83
N PRO A 256 14.67 -4.85 -11.39
CA PRO A 256 15.98 -5.04 -12.02
C PRO A 256 16.51 -6.46 -11.82
N ALA A 257 16.31 -7.06 -10.64
CA ALA A 257 16.72 -8.44 -10.40
C ALA A 257 15.95 -9.41 -11.30
N ALA A 258 14.62 -9.26 -11.40
CA ALA A 258 13.79 -10.08 -12.29
C ALA A 258 14.20 -9.92 -13.77
N ALA A 259 14.50 -8.69 -14.19
CA ALA A 259 14.99 -8.42 -15.53
C ALA A 259 16.34 -9.07 -15.81
N ASN A 260 17.28 -9.00 -14.86
CA ASN A 260 18.57 -9.66 -14.99
C ASN A 260 18.45 -11.18 -15.04
N VAL A 261 17.55 -11.78 -14.22
CA VAL A 261 17.21 -13.21 -14.34
C VAL A 261 16.75 -13.54 -15.76
N ALA A 262 15.81 -12.76 -16.31
CA ALA A 262 15.28 -13.01 -17.65
C ALA A 262 16.37 -12.91 -18.73
N VAL A 263 17.18 -11.85 -18.71
CA VAL A 263 18.27 -11.67 -19.69
C VAL A 263 19.34 -12.76 -19.56
N ALA A 264 19.73 -13.13 -18.34
CA ALA A 264 20.69 -14.19 -18.09
C ALA A 264 20.18 -15.56 -18.55
N VAL A 265 18.89 -15.86 -18.33
CA VAL A 265 18.24 -17.06 -18.86
C VAL A 265 18.22 -17.04 -20.39
N ALA A 266 17.90 -15.90 -21.01
CA ALA A 266 17.86 -15.76 -22.47
C ALA A 266 19.21 -16.08 -23.14
N TYR A 267 20.32 -15.78 -22.46
CA TYR A 267 21.68 -16.06 -22.93
C TYR A 267 22.35 -17.30 -22.31
N GLY A 268 21.62 -18.08 -21.50
CA GLY A 268 22.13 -19.31 -20.88
C GLY A 268 23.20 -19.12 -19.80
N VAL A 269 23.24 -17.94 -19.16
CA VAL A 269 24.17 -17.61 -18.06
C VAL A 269 23.54 -17.97 -16.72
N TRP A 270 23.48 -19.27 -16.41
CA TRP A 270 22.73 -19.80 -15.27
C TRP A 270 23.23 -19.34 -13.90
N HIS A 271 24.54 -19.10 -13.75
CA HIS A 271 25.11 -18.62 -12.48
C HIS A 271 24.58 -17.23 -12.11
N GLU A 272 24.55 -16.33 -13.09
CA GLU A 272 24.03 -14.97 -12.91
C GLU A 272 22.51 -14.96 -12.70
N ALA A 273 21.79 -15.81 -13.45
CA ALA A 273 20.35 -15.99 -13.25
C ALA A 273 20.02 -16.48 -11.82
N ALA A 274 20.78 -17.45 -11.31
CA ALA A 274 20.59 -17.95 -9.94
C ALA A 274 20.92 -16.88 -8.88
N GLY A 275 21.99 -16.10 -9.07
CA GLY A 275 22.34 -14.98 -8.21
C GLY A 275 21.24 -13.92 -8.13
N SER A 276 20.74 -13.47 -9.29
CA SER A 276 19.64 -12.49 -9.34
C SER A 276 18.31 -13.05 -8.82
N ALA A 277 18.02 -14.33 -9.02
CA ALA A 277 16.80 -14.95 -8.47
C ALA A 277 16.86 -15.01 -6.94
N LEU A 278 18.03 -15.36 -6.38
CA LEU A 278 18.26 -15.32 -4.93
C LEU A 278 18.14 -13.89 -4.39
N GLN A 279 18.73 -12.92 -5.07
CA GLN A 279 18.64 -11.50 -4.72
C GLN A 279 17.18 -11.01 -4.71
N LEU A 280 16.40 -11.35 -5.75
CA LEU A 280 14.97 -11.06 -5.82
C LEU A 280 14.23 -11.61 -4.60
N LEU A 281 14.47 -12.88 -4.24
CA LEU A 281 13.83 -13.51 -3.09
C LEU A 281 14.21 -12.84 -1.76
N ILE A 282 15.50 -12.54 -1.56
CA ILE A 282 15.99 -11.86 -0.37
C ILE A 282 15.33 -10.48 -0.23
N ASN A 283 15.24 -9.73 -1.33
CA ASN A 283 14.63 -8.40 -1.33
C ASN A 283 13.14 -8.45 -1.04
N LEU A 284 12.38 -9.37 -1.67
CA LEU A 284 10.96 -9.54 -1.34
C LEU A 284 10.76 -9.88 0.14
N CYS A 285 11.56 -10.81 0.69
CA CYS A 285 11.49 -11.17 2.10
C CYS A 285 11.83 -9.98 3.01
N ALA A 286 12.88 -9.22 2.69
CA ALA A 286 13.29 -8.04 3.47
C ALA A 286 12.18 -6.97 3.48
N ILE A 287 11.59 -6.67 2.32
CA ILE A 287 10.50 -5.71 2.17
C ILE A 287 9.27 -6.16 2.98
N VAL A 288 8.89 -7.43 2.90
CA VAL A 288 7.74 -7.98 3.63
C VAL A 288 7.98 -7.95 5.14
N LEU A 289 9.16 -8.36 5.60
CA LEU A 289 9.53 -8.34 7.02
C LEU A 289 9.57 -6.91 7.57
N ALA A 290 10.20 -5.99 6.84
CA ALA A 290 10.23 -4.57 7.18
C ALA A 290 8.82 -4.01 7.27
N GLY A 291 7.99 -4.27 6.26
CA GLY A 291 6.64 -3.76 6.21
C GLY A 291 5.75 -4.29 7.32
N LEU A 292 5.88 -5.59 7.65
CA LEU A 292 5.23 -6.18 8.82
C LEU A 292 5.67 -5.54 10.13
N ALA A 293 6.98 -5.35 10.32
CA ALA A 293 7.53 -4.72 11.50
C ALA A 293 7.01 -3.27 11.65
N THR A 294 6.98 -2.51 10.55
CA THR A 294 6.43 -1.14 10.53
C THR A 294 4.96 -1.12 10.91
N LEU A 295 4.13 -1.94 10.27
CA LEU A 295 2.70 -1.99 10.59
C LEU A 295 2.44 -2.44 12.04
N ALA A 296 3.18 -3.44 12.52
CA ALA A 296 3.06 -3.93 13.89
C ALA A 296 3.46 -2.85 14.91
N ALA A 297 4.54 -2.09 14.63
CA ALA A 297 4.95 -0.96 15.46
C ALA A 297 3.91 0.16 15.46
N GLN A 298 3.33 0.50 14.30
CA GLN A 298 2.24 1.47 14.20
C GLN A 298 1.00 1.02 14.99
N GLN A 299 0.60 -0.24 14.84
CA GLN A 299 -0.54 -0.80 15.57
C GLN A 299 -0.31 -0.76 17.09
N ALA A 300 0.87 -1.15 17.56
CA ALA A 300 1.21 -1.12 18.99
C ALA A 300 1.23 0.32 19.53
N TRP A 301 1.82 1.26 18.80
CA TRP A 301 1.84 2.68 19.16
C TRP A 301 0.43 3.24 19.31
N TRP A 302 -0.44 3.00 18.32
CA TRP A 302 -1.83 3.45 18.33
C TRP A 302 -2.64 2.84 19.46
N TRP A 303 -2.46 1.55 19.74
CA TRP A 303 -3.06 0.92 20.91
C TRP A 303 -2.59 1.54 22.23
N HIS A 304 -1.33 1.93 22.33
CA HIS A 304 -0.79 2.58 23.53
C HIS A 304 -1.36 4.00 23.72
N VAL A 305 -1.43 4.79 22.65
CA VAL A 305 -2.03 6.13 22.67
C VAL A 305 -3.52 6.06 23.03
N ALA A 306 -4.28 5.19 22.38
CA ALA A 306 -5.71 5.02 22.65
C ALA A 306 -5.99 4.59 24.11
N ARG A 307 -5.15 3.71 24.69
CA ARG A 307 -5.26 3.31 26.10
C ARG A 307 -4.94 4.45 27.07
N GLN A 308 -3.96 5.29 26.77
CA GLN A 308 -3.62 6.44 27.61
C GLN A 308 -4.75 7.48 27.61
N VAL A 309 -5.42 7.65 26.49
CA VAL A 309 -6.54 8.58 26.33
C VAL A 309 -7.76 8.08 27.11
N ARG A 310 -8.13 6.79 26.99
CA ARG A 310 -9.20 6.20 27.82
C ARG A 310 -8.92 6.34 29.32
N ARG A 311 -7.68 6.11 29.76
CA ARG A 311 -7.27 6.28 31.17
C ARG A 311 -7.30 7.73 31.65
N ARG A 312 -7.08 8.72 30.78
CA ARG A 312 -7.22 10.14 31.12
C ARG A 312 -8.70 10.54 31.19
N ALA A 313 -9.53 10.08 30.26
CA ALA A 313 -10.97 10.33 30.25
C ALA A 313 -11.69 9.75 31.48
N ASP A 314 -11.29 8.55 31.95
CA ASP A 314 -11.85 7.96 33.19
C ASP A 314 -11.37 8.66 34.47
N ARG A 315 -10.23 9.38 34.45
CA ARG A 315 -9.75 10.17 35.59
C ARG A 315 -10.40 11.54 35.69
N THR A 316 -10.97 12.06 34.59
CA THR A 316 -11.67 13.34 34.55
C THR A 316 -13.19 13.21 34.69
N ARG A 317 -13.72 11.98 34.80
CA ARG A 317 -15.10 11.77 35.23
C ARG A 317 -15.21 12.16 36.72
N PRO A 318 -15.96 13.21 37.08
CA PRO A 318 -16.20 13.50 38.49
C PRO A 318 -16.87 12.28 39.11
N ALA A 319 -16.34 11.82 40.25
CA ALA A 319 -17.06 10.85 41.07
C ALA A 319 -18.45 11.45 41.34
N GLY A 320 -19.50 10.75 40.90
CA GLY A 320 -20.87 11.23 41.02
C GLY A 320 -21.17 11.68 42.45
N GLY A 321 -21.64 12.93 42.56
CA GLY A 321 -22.38 13.42 43.72
C GLY A 321 -23.86 13.07 43.57
#